data_AF-A0A7S7UY85-F1
#
_entry.id   AF-A0A7S7UY85-F1
#
_cell.length_a   1.000
_cell.length_b   1.000
_cell.length_c   1.000
_cell.angle_alpha   90.00
_cell.angle_beta   90.00
_cell.angle_gamma   90.00
#
_symmetry.space_group_name_H-M   'P 1'
#
loop_
_entity.id
_entity.type
_entity.pdbx_description
1 polymer ?
#
loop_
_entity_poly.entity_id
_entity_poly.type
_entity_poly.pdbx_seq_one_letter_code
_entity_poly.pdbx_strand_id
1 'polypeptide(L)'
;MASASDESLRSRIIGLLTSGLATDVYPRADSHEQVQRLVCDLRLAGDDLEAKLKLAGFTSYPIEHAGITQLCETCMYYKVHQRFCELPELNVPVEPDWSCKLWRI
;
A
#
# COMPACT_ATOMS: atom_id res chain seq x y z
N MET A 1 -1.40 19.90 -5.40
CA MET A 1 -1.36 19.54 -6.83
C MET A 1 -0.50 18.29 -6.92
N ALA A 2 -1.07 17.14 -7.26
CA ALA A 2 -0.26 15.95 -7.54
C ALA A 2 0.64 16.26 -8.74
N SER A 3 1.94 15.97 -8.63
CA SER A 3 2.88 16.25 -9.72
C SER A 3 2.60 15.29 -10.88
N ALA A 4 2.95 15.66 -12.11
CA ALA A 4 2.78 14.76 -13.28
C ALA A 4 3.47 13.39 -13.10
N SER A 5 4.51 13.36 -12.25
CA SER A 5 5.22 12.14 -11.85
C SER A 5 4.35 11.22 -10.98
N ASP A 6 3.54 11.77 -10.08
CA ASP A 6 2.67 10.98 -9.19
C ASP A 6 1.53 10.32 -9.97
N GLU A 7 0.96 11.03 -10.95
CA GLU A 7 -0.10 10.47 -11.81
C GLU A 7 0.43 9.31 -12.67
N SER A 8 1.64 9.47 -13.21
CA SER A 8 2.31 8.43 -13.99
C SER A 8 2.64 7.20 -13.13
N LEU A 9 3.14 7.42 -11.91
CA LEU A 9 3.39 6.35 -10.95
C LEU A 9 2.10 5.64 -10.54
N ARG A 10 1.03 6.38 -10.25
CA ARG A 10 -0.27 5.78 -9.90
C ARG A 10 -0.80 4.91 -11.03
N SER A 11 -0.76 5.41 -12.26
CA SER A 11 -1.17 4.65 -13.46
C SER A 11 -0.35 3.37 -13.61
N ARG A 12 0.96 3.42 -13.32
CA ARG A 12 1.83 2.25 -13.33
C ARG A 12 1.44 1.24 -12.25
N ILE A 13 1.17 1.70 -11.02
CA ILE A 13 0.75 0.83 -9.91
C ILE A 13 -0.61 0.18 -10.23
N ILE A 14 -1.57 0.95 -10.75
CA ILE A 14 -2.86 0.43 -11.23
C ILE A 14 -2.65 -0.65 -12.28
N GLY A 15 -1.79 -0.39 -13.26
CA GLY A 15 -1.44 -1.35 -14.31
C GLY A 15 -0.90 -2.65 -13.73
N LEU A 16 0.03 -2.57 -12.77
CA LEU A 16 0.59 -3.74 -12.08
C LEU A 16 -0.50 -4.52 -11.33
N LEU A 17 -1.30 -3.85 -10.49
CA LEU A 17 -2.36 -4.51 -9.71
C LEU A 17 -3.42 -5.15 -10.62
N THR A 18 -3.82 -4.45 -11.70
CA THR A 18 -4.81 -4.94 -12.67
C THR A 18 -4.27 -6.07 -13.54
N SER A 19 -2.95 -6.09 -13.79
CA SER A 19 -2.29 -7.18 -14.52
C SER A 19 -2.24 -8.51 -13.75
N GLY A 20 -2.76 -8.54 -12.52
CA GLY A 20 -2.81 -9.73 -11.69
C GLY A 20 -1.52 -9.94 -10.89
N LEU A 21 -0.86 -8.86 -10.47
CA LEU A 21 0.30 -8.94 -9.59
C LEU A 21 -0.08 -9.75 -8.33
N ALA A 22 0.53 -10.91 -8.14
CA ALA A 22 0.34 -11.71 -6.95
C ALA A 22 0.98 -10.97 -5.75
N THR A 23 0.14 -10.29 -4.97
CA THR A 23 0.55 -9.57 -3.75
C THR A 23 0.27 -10.41 -2.52
N ASP A 24 1.11 -10.31 -1.49
CA ASP A 24 0.99 -11.08 -0.25
C ASP A 24 -0.02 -10.43 0.70
N VAL A 25 -1.30 -10.40 0.29
CA VAL A 25 -2.39 -9.73 1.00
C VAL A 25 -2.60 -10.31 2.41
N TYR A 26 -2.40 -11.63 2.57
CA TYR A 26 -2.58 -12.36 3.83
C TYR A 26 -1.33 -13.16 4.22
N PRO A 27 -1.04 -13.35 5.53
CA PRO A 27 -1.76 -12.82 6.69
C PRO A 27 -1.57 -11.30 6.84
N ARG A 28 -2.53 -10.59 7.45
CA ARG A 28 -2.39 -9.15 7.75
C ARG A 28 -1.41 -8.93 8.91
N ALA A 29 -0.81 -7.74 8.98
CA ALA A 29 0.15 -7.42 10.03
C ALA A 29 -0.55 -6.86 11.28
N ASP A 30 -1.23 -7.75 12.01
CA ASP A 30 -2.04 -7.40 13.18
C ASP A 30 -1.17 -7.04 14.40
N SER A 31 -0.02 -7.69 14.56
CA SER A 31 0.93 -7.42 15.65
C SER A 31 1.98 -6.38 15.27
N HIS A 32 2.52 -5.69 16.28
CA HIS A 32 3.62 -4.74 16.08
C HIS A 32 4.87 -5.42 15.46
N GLU A 33 5.22 -6.63 15.90
CA GLU A 33 6.36 -7.37 15.36
C GLU A 33 6.21 -7.70 13.87
N GLN A 34 5.01 -8.10 13.44
CA GLN A 34 4.73 -8.37 12.02
C GLN A 34 4.90 -7.11 11.17
N VAL A 35 4.43 -5.96 11.68
CA VAL A 35 4.62 -4.68 10.98
C VAL A 35 6.08 -4.28 10.92
N GLN A 36 6.82 -4.40 12.02
CA GLN A 36 8.25 -4.09 12.00
C GLN A 36 9.02 -4.99 11.02
N ARG A 37 8.72 -6.29 10.98
CA ARG A 37 9.33 -7.20 9.99
C ARG A 37 9.02 -6.77 8.56
N LEU A 38 7.75 -6.47 8.28
CA LEU A 38 7.35 -6.05 6.94
C LEU A 38 7.96 -4.70 6.53
N VAL A 39 8.05 -3.76 7.46
CA VAL A 39 8.75 -2.48 7.27
C VAL A 39 10.24 -2.70 6.98
N CYS A 40 10.90 -3.62 7.70
CA CYS A 40 12.28 -4.00 7.39
C CYS A 40 12.40 -4.60 5.99
N ASP A 41 11.50 -5.50 5.59
CA ASP A 41 11.50 -6.12 4.26
C ASP A 41 11.30 -5.07 3.16
N LEU A 42 10.40 -4.11 3.36
CA LEU A 42 10.19 -2.98 2.44
C LEU A 42 11.43 -2.09 2.33
N ARG A 43 12.17 -1.88 3.42
CA ARG A 43 13.45 -1.16 3.38
C ARG A 43 14.50 -1.93 2.58
N LEU A 44 14.53 -3.26 2.71
CA LEU A 44 15.44 -4.11 1.94
C LEU A 44 15.11 -4.11 0.44
N ALA A 45 13.83 -3.95 0.08
CA ALA A 45 13.40 -3.80 -1.31
C ALA A 45 13.90 -2.50 -1.98
N GLY A 46 14.40 -1.52 -1.21
CA GLY A 46 15.09 -0.34 -1.76
C GLY A 46 14.19 0.53 -2.63
N ASP A 47 14.47 0.61 -3.93
CA ASP A 47 13.69 1.37 -4.92
C ASP A 47 12.82 0.47 -5.82
N ASP A 48 12.76 -0.84 -5.56
CA ASP A 48 11.93 -1.76 -6.33
C ASP A 48 10.46 -1.63 -5.94
N LEU A 49 9.74 -0.85 -6.73
CA LEU A 49 8.30 -0.61 -6.56
C LEU A 49 7.50 -1.92 -6.61
N GLU A 50 7.82 -2.84 -7.52
CA GLU A 50 7.03 -4.06 -7.68
C GLU A 50 7.20 -4.98 -6.47
N ALA A 51 8.45 -5.15 -6.01
CA ALA A 51 8.73 -5.90 -4.79
C ALA A 51 8.03 -5.29 -3.58
N LYS A 52 8.05 -3.95 -3.44
CA LYS A 52 7.34 -3.25 -2.37
C LYS A 52 5.84 -3.48 -2.40
N LEU A 53 5.21 -3.38 -3.57
CA LEU A 53 3.77 -3.61 -3.71
C LEU A 53 3.38 -5.05 -3.35
N LYS A 54 4.21 -6.02 -3.74
CA LYS A 54 4.03 -7.44 -3.38
C LYS A 54 4.13 -7.65 -1.88
N LEU A 55 5.23 -7.20 -1.26
CA LEU A 55 5.48 -7.32 0.18
C LEU A 55 4.38 -6.62 0.99
N ALA A 56 4.07 -5.37 0.65
CA ALA A 56 3.02 -4.61 1.32
C ALA A 56 1.61 -5.16 1.04
N GLY A 57 1.44 -6.16 0.18
CA GLY A 57 0.15 -6.80 -0.05
C GLY A 57 -0.89 -5.84 -0.59
N PHE A 58 -0.52 -4.98 -1.54
CA PHE A 58 -1.45 -4.00 -2.11
C PHE A 58 -2.58 -4.67 -2.89
N THR A 59 -3.79 -4.17 -2.70
CA THR A 59 -4.98 -4.55 -3.47
C THR A 59 -5.63 -3.30 -4.03
N SER A 60 -6.10 -3.39 -5.27
CA SER A 60 -6.86 -2.33 -5.93
C SER A 60 -8.33 -2.27 -5.49
N TYR A 61 -8.66 -2.95 -4.39
CA TYR A 61 -9.99 -3.08 -3.83
C TYR A 61 -9.89 -3.17 -2.30
N PRO A 62 -10.94 -2.79 -1.57
CA PRO A 62 -10.93 -2.85 -0.12
C PRO A 62 -10.90 -4.29 0.38
N ILE A 63 -10.24 -4.50 1.51
CA ILE A 63 -10.21 -5.79 2.21
C ILE A 63 -10.95 -5.63 3.53
N GLU A 64 -11.90 -6.52 3.79
CA GLU A 64 -12.53 -6.63 5.11
C GLU A 64 -11.74 -7.63 5.95
N HIS A 65 -11.22 -7.17 7.09
CA HIS A 65 -10.47 -8.01 8.03
C HIS A 65 -10.82 -7.61 9.46
N ALA A 66 -11.02 -8.61 10.33
CA ALA A 66 -11.43 -8.42 11.72
C ALA A 66 -12.72 -7.56 11.90
N GLY A 67 -13.65 -7.62 10.93
CA GLY A 67 -14.90 -6.86 10.94
C GLY A 67 -14.74 -5.37 10.58
N ILE A 68 -13.60 -4.98 10.02
CA ILE A 68 -13.31 -3.60 9.61
C ILE A 68 -12.90 -3.60 8.13
N THR A 69 -13.49 -2.71 7.35
CA THR A 69 -13.07 -2.44 5.97
C THR A 69 -11.79 -1.63 5.97
N GLN A 70 -10.69 -2.28 5.60
CA GLN A 70 -9.35 -1.70 5.57
C GLN A 70 -9.16 -0.97 4.24
N LEU A 71 -9.42 0.33 4.23
CA LEU A 71 -9.29 1.23 3.07
C LEU A 71 -8.07 2.14 3.28
N CYS A 72 -7.32 2.45 2.24
CA CYS A 72 -6.26 3.46 2.33
C CYS A 72 -6.83 4.77 2.88
N GLU A 73 -8.05 5.17 2.51
CA GLU A 73 -8.71 6.36 3.07
C GLU A 73 -8.83 6.36 4.59
N THR A 74 -9.04 5.20 5.20
CA THR A 74 -9.15 5.05 6.67
C THR A 74 -7.81 4.80 7.35
N CYS A 75 -6.70 4.77 6.59
CA CYS A 75 -5.37 4.53 7.11
C CYS A 75 -4.70 5.81 7.64
N MET A 76 -3.96 5.70 8.76
CA MET A 76 -3.25 6.83 9.36
C MET A 76 -2.20 7.50 8.45
N TYR A 77 -1.63 6.76 7.47
CA TYR A 77 -0.57 7.26 6.58
C TYR A 77 -1.10 7.88 5.29
N TYR A 78 -2.41 7.82 5.04
CA TYR A 78 -3.00 8.30 3.80
C TYR A 78 -3.27 9.80 3.83
N LYS A 79 -2.83 10.50 2.78
CA LYS A 79 -3.09 11.92 2.58
C LYS A 79 -4.25 12.11 1.62
N VAL A 80 -5.43 12.40 2.16
CA VAL A 80 -6.68 12.60 1.40
C VAL A 80 -6.56 13.62 0.26
N HIS A 81 -5.88 14.74 0.49
CA HIS A 81 -5.74 15.81 -0.52
C HIS A 81 -4.77 15.46 -1.66
N GLN A 82 -3.91 14.46 -1.48
CA GLN A 82 -2.87 14.09 -2.44
C GLN A 82 -3.07 12.69 -3.03
N ARG A 83 -3.97 11.87 -2.45
CA ARG A 83 -4.15 10.45 -2.80
C ARG A 83 -2.80 9.73 -2.78
N PHE A 84 -2.19 9.77 -1.60
CA PHE A 84 -0.79 9.41 -1.42
C PHE A 84 -0.56 8.75 -0.06
N CYS A 85 0.27 7.71 -0.05
CA CYS A 85 0.70 7.01 1.16
C CYS A 85 2.04 7.62 1.61
N GLU A 86 2.03 8.36 2.72
CA GLU A 86 3.23 8.99 3.30
C GLU A 86 4.03 8.03 4.20
N LEU A 87 3.78 6.72 4.10
CA LEU A 87 4.62 5.74 4.81
C LEU A 87 6.04 5.82 4.21
N PRO A 88 7.09 6.13 4.99
CA PRO A 88 8.43 6.37 4.45
C PRO A 88 8.99 5.23 3.59
N GLU A 89 8.64 3.99 3.93
CA GLU A 89 9.08 2.80 3.21
C GLU A 89 8.41 2.63 1.84
N LEU A 90 7.18 3.11 1.69
CA LEU A 90 6.42 3.05 0.45
C LEU A 90 6.52 4.37 -0.31
N ASN A 91 6.05 5.45 0.29
CA ASN A 91 6.08 6.80 -0.26
C ASN A 91 5.57 6.84 -1.71
N VAL A 92 4.35 6.32 -1.93
CA VAL A 92 3.76 6.14 -3.27
C VAL A 92 2.34 6.70 -3.38
N PRO A 93 1.92 7.12 -4.58
CA PRO A 93 0.53 7.49 -4.85
C PRO A 93 -0.38 6.26 -4.78
N VAL A 94 -1.53 6.40 -4.11
CA VAL A 94 -2.50 5.31 -3.89
C VAL A 94 -3.92 5.87 -3.99
N GLU A 95 -4.90 5.04 -4.33
CA GLU A 95 -6.31 5.44 -4.31
C GLU A 95 -6.96 5.18 -2.94
N PRO A 96 -8.04 5.92 -2.58
CA PRO A 96 -8.70 5.78 -1.29
C PRO A 96 -9.33 4.40 -1.06
N ASP A 97 -9.76 3.74 -2.14
CA ASP A 97 -10.45 2.44 -2.14
C ASP A 97 -9.50 1.24 -2.08
N TRP A 98 -8.19 1.47 -2.08
CA TRP A 98 -7.19 0.39 -2.01
C TRP A 98 -6.99 -0.13 -0.60
N SER A 99 -6.25 -1.21 -0.48
CA SER A 99 -5.82 -1.74 0.81
C SER A 99 -4.39 -2.24 0.75
N CYS A 100 -3.70 -2.23 1.89
CA CYS A 100 -2.37 -2.83 2.04
C CYS A 100 -2.25 -3.55 3.38
N LYS A 101 -1.39 -4.56 3.46
CA LYS A 101 -1.15 -5.38 4.66
C LYS A 101 -0.71 -4.59 5.89
N LEU A 102 -0.17 -3.40 5.66
CA LEU A 102 0.28 -2.42 6.66
C LEU A 102 -0.81 -1.46 7.10
N TRP A 103 -2.04 -1.62 6.62
CA TRP A 103 -3.16 -0.76 7.00
C TRP A 103 -3.32 -0.69 8.52
N ARG A 104 -3.48 0.54 9.03
CA ARG A 104 -3.66 0.85 10.44
C ARG A 104 -4.51 2.11 10.62
N ILE A 105 -5.28 2.11 11.70
CA ILE A 105 -6.05 3.25 12.22
C ILE A 105 -5.49 3.69 13.58
#